data_AF-A0A2K6LSU7-F1
#
_entry.id   AF-A0A2K6LSU7-F1
#
_cell.length_a   1.000
_cell.length_b   1.000
_cell.length_c   1.000
_cell.angle_alpha   90.00
_cell.angle_beta   90.00
_cell.angle_gamma   90.00
#
_symmetry.space_group_name_H-M   'P 1'
#
loop_
_entity.id
_entity.type
_entity.pdbx_description
1 polymer ?
#
loop_
_entity_poly.entity_id
_entity_poly.type
_entity_poly.pdbx_seq_one_letter_code
_entity_poly.pdbx_strand_id
1 'polypeptide(L)'
;MEPDHPFYSNISKDRRYADLTEDQLPSCESLKDTIARALPFWNEEIVPQIKEGKRVLIAAHGNSLPGIVKHLEGLSEEAIMELNLPTGIPITVRKAMEAVAAQGKAKK
;
A
#
# COMPACT_ATOMS: atom_id res chain seq x y z
N MET A 1 1.51 -17.42 10.67
CA MET A 1 0.61 -18.54 10.36
C MET A 1 1.42 -19.79 10.57
N GLU A 2 1.01 -20.60 11.53
CA GLU A 2 1.77 -21.79 11.93
C GLU A 2 1.67 -22.91 10.89
N PRO A 3 2.66 -23.81 10.80
CA PRO A 3 2.68 -24.90 9.81
C PRO A 3 1.50 -25.88 9.86
N ASP A 4 0.82 -25.96 11.00
CA ASP A 4 -0.36 -26.80 11.23
C ASP A 4 -1.67 -26.16 10.76
N HIS A 5 -1.64 -24.88 10.36
CA HIS A 5 -2.83 -24.18 9.87
C HIS A 5 -3.32 -24.76 8.53
N PRO A 6 -4.64 -24.96 8.32
CA PRO A 6 -5.19 -25.61 7.11
C PRO A 6 -4.79 -24.93 5.79
N PHE A 7 -4.47 -23.63 5.83
CA PHE A 7 -4.09 -22.85 4.65
C PHE A 7 -2.59 -22.59 4.53
N TYR A 8 -1.75 -23.11 5.44
CA TYR A 8 -0.31 -22.80 5.47
C TYR A 8 0.39 -23.15 4.15
N SER A 9 0.22 -24.38 3.68
CA SER A 9 0.84 -24.82 2.40
C SER A 9 0.32 -24.04 1.20
N ASN A 10 -0.95 -23.66 1.22
CA ASN A 10 -1.59 -22.95 0.11
C ASN A 10 -1.15 -21.48 0.01
N ILE A 11 -0.70 -20.87 1.10
CA ILE A 11 -0.31 -19.45 1.14
C ILE A 11 1.21 -19.33 1.23
N SER A 12 1.82 -19.85 2.30
CA SER A 12 3.25 -19.65 2.59
C SER A 12 4.18 -20.44 1.67
N LYS A 13 3.67 -21.42 0.93
CA LYS A 13 4.44 -22.18 -0.09
C LYS A 13 3.94 -21.93 -1.52
N ASP A 14 3.07 -20.94 -1.73
CA ASP A 14 2.61 -20.61 -3.08
C ASP A 14 3.76 -20.00 -3.91
N ARG A 15 3.97 -20.55 -5.12
CA ARG A 15 5.01 -20.11 -6.05
C ARG A 15 4.98 -18.61 -6.38
N ARG A 16 3.83 -17.94 -6.22
CA ARG A 16 3.70 -16.50 -6.48
C ARG A 16 4.55 -15.64 -5.54
N TYR A 17 4.98 -16.19 -4.41
CA TYR A 17 5.82 -15.53 -3.41
C TYR A 17 7.25 -16.09 -3.38
N ALA A 18 7.64 -16.93 -4.35
CA ALA A 18 8.94 -17.62 -4.34
C ALA A 18 10.16 -16.69 -4.43
N ASP A 19 9.98 -15.47 -4.96
CA ASP A 19 11.04 -14.48 -5.08
C ASP A 19 11.22 -13.62 -3.82
N LEU A 20 10.35 -13.77 -2.80
CA LEU A 20 10.47 -13.05 -1.54
C LEU A 20 11.49 -13.74 -0.63
N THR A 21 12.25 -12.94 0.13
CA THR A 21 13.08 -13.49 1.21
C THR A 21 12.22 -13.99 2.37
N GLU A 22 12.81 -14.79 3.26
CA GLU A 22 12.14 -15.27 4.46
C GLU A 22 11.61 -14.13 5.34
N ASP A 23 12.38 -13.05 5.49
CA ASP A 23 11.98 -11.85 6.24
C ASP A 23 10.89 -11.02 5.55
N GLN A 24 10.75 -11.15 4.23
CA GLN A 24 9.75 -10.41 3.44
C GLN A 24 8.42 -11.14 3.34
N LEU A 25 8.37 -12.45 3.62
CA LEU A 25 7.16 -13.24 3.55
C LEU A 25 6.45 -13.21 4.92
N PRO A 26 5.39 -12.38 5.09
CA PRO A 26 4.75 -12.27 6.38
C PRO A 26 3.96 -13.53 6.72
N SER A 27 4.03 -13.93 7.98
CA SER A 27 3.18 -15.00 8.52
C SER A 27 1.89 -14.44 9.14
N CYS A 28 1.90 -13.16 9.53
CA CYS A 28 0.77 -12.32 9.90
C CYS A 28 1.16 -10.85 9.67
N GLU A 29 0.17 -9.95 9.58
CA GLU A 29 0.43 -8.51 9.44
C GLU A 29 -0.58 -7.72 10.28
N SER A 30 -0.08 -6.68 10.95
CA SER A 30 -0.92 -5.57 11.39
C SER A 30 -1.20 -4.61 10.21
N LEU A 31 -2.11 -3.66 10.41
CA LEU A 31 -2.31 -2.57 9.45
C LEU A 31 -1.00 -1.78 9.21
N LYS A 32 -0.21 -1.58 10.27
CA LYS A 32 1.08 -0.89 10.20
C LYS A 32 2.07 -1.63 9.30
N ASP A 33 2.15 -2.95 9.43
CA ASP A 33 3.07 -3.77 8.63
C ASP A 33 2.66 -3.76 7.16
N THR A 34 1.35 -3.86 6.89
CA THR A 34 0.78 -3.78 5.55
C THR A 34 1.13 -2.45 4.87
N ILE A 35 1.01 -1.33 5.60
CA ILE A 35 1.38 0.01 5.10
C ILE A 35 2.90 0.08 4.87
N ALA A 36 3.70 -0.45 5.79
CA ALA A 36 5.16 -0.40 5.72
C ALA A 36 5.71 -1.10 4.46
N ARG A 37 5.11 -2.21 4.02
CA ARG A 37 5.49 -2.87 2.75
C ARG A 37 4.86 -2.26 1.50
N ALA A 38 3.71 -1.57 1.61
CA ALA A 38 3.05 -0.95 0.46
C ALA A 38 3.70 0.38 0.05
N LEU A 39 4.23 1.15 1.01
CA LEU A 39 4.84 2.46 0.75
C LEU A 39 6.10 2.43 -0.14
N PRO A 40 7.03 1.45 -0.02
CA PRO A 40 8.15 1.32 -0.94
C PRO A 40 7.69 1.23 -2.40
N PHE A 41 6.74 0.35 -2.71
CA PHE A 41 6.20 0.21 -4.06
C PHE A 41 5.52 1.50 -4.57
N TRP A 42 4.79 2.20 -3.70
CA TRP A 42 4.24 3.52 -4.04
C TRP A 42 5.34 4.52 -4.43
N ASN A 43 6.41 4.62 -3.63
CA ASN A 43 7.47 5.60 -3.82
C ASN A 43 8.40 5.28 -5.00
N GLU A 44 8.69 4.01 -5.21
CA GLU A 44 9.69 3.54 -6.18
C GLU A 44 9.06 3.30 -7.56
N GLU A 45 7.82 2.80 -7.61
CA GLU A 45 7.19 2.41 -8.88
C GLU A 45 6.09 3.39 -9.31
N ILE A 46 5.21 3.82 -8.39
CA ILE A 46 4.03 4.62 -8.77
C ILE A 46 4.37 6.11 -8.89
N VAL A 47 5.08 6.67 -7.91
CA VAL A 47 5.44 8.11 -7.86
C VAL A 47 6.19 8.58 -9.11
N PRO A 48 7.19 7.85 -9.66
CA PRO A 48 7.85 8.25 -10.89
C PRO A 48 6.90 8.34 -12.09
N GLN A 49 5.96 7.39 -12.22
CA GLN A 49 4.98 7.39 -13.32
C GLN A 49 4.08 8.64 -13.25
N ILE A 50 3.64 9.01 -12.04
CA ILE A 50 2.85 10.23 -11.83
C ILE A 50 3.69 11.47 -12.19
N LYS A 51 4.96 11.53 -11.79
CA LYS A 51 5.90 12.63 -12.13
C LYS A 51 6.16 12.77 -13.63
N GLU A 52 6.11 11.68 -14.38
CA GLU A 52 6.17 11.67 -15.85
C GLU A 52 4.85 12.12 -16.51
N GLY A 53 3.83 12.46 -15.72
CA GLY A 53 2.52 12.90 -16.22
C GLY A 53 1.60 11.77 -16.68
N LYS A 54 1.90 10.51 -16.33
CA LYS A 54 1.05 9.37 -16.69
C LYS A 54 -0.21 9.34 -15.83
N ARG A 55 -1.32 8.93 -16.44
CA ARG A 55 -2.58 8.66 -15.74
C ARG A 55 -2.53 7.24 -15.17
N VAL A 56 -2.44 7.13 -13.85
CA VAL A 56 -2.31 5.84 -13.15
C VAL A 56 -3.67 5.41 -12.59
N LEU A 57 -4.04 4.15 -12.84
CA LEU A 57 -5.17 3.47 -12.20
C LEU A 57 -4.61 2.43 -11.21
N ILE A 58 -5.07 2.47 -9.96
CA ILE A 58 -4.67 1.51 -8.93
C ILE A 58 -5.91 0.71 -8.53
N ALA A 59 -5.89 -0.60 -8.81
CA ALA A 59 -6.90 -1.55 -8.32
C ALA A 59 -6.24 -2.44 -7.25
N ALA A 60 -6.67 -2.29 -6.00
CA ALA A 60 -6.05 -2.93 -4.85
C ALA A 60 -7.07 -3.20 -3.74
N HIS A 61 -6.59 -3.52 -2.54
CA HIS A 61 -7.42 -3.87 -1.38
C HIS A 61 -7.48 -2.75 -0.33
N GLY A 62 -8.52 -2.81 0.50
CA GLY A 62 -8.85 -1.79 1.51
C GLY A 62 -7.72 -1.49 2.49
N ASN A 63 -6.87 -2.45 2.87
CA ASN A 63 -5.76 -2.24 3.82
C ASN A 63 -4.44 -1.85 3.17
N SER A 64 -4.30 -2.03 1.85
CA SER A 64 -3.10 -1.64 1.09
C SER A 64 -3.14 -0.18 0.61
N LEU A 65 -4.33 0.33 0.33
CA LEU A 65 -4.59 1.70 -0.12
C LEU A 65 -4.52 2.82 0.96
N PRO A 66 -4.73 2.59 2.28
CA PRO A 66 -4.86 3.69 3.23
C PRO A 66 -3.55 4.43 3.48
N GLY A 67 -2.39 3.77 3.32
CA GLY A 67 -1.10 4.45 3.37
C GLY A 67 -0.94 5.53 2.29
N ILE A 68 -1.52 5.28 1.12
CA ILE A 68 -1.51 6.21 -0.02
C ILE A 68 -2.48 7.36 0.25
N VAL A 69 -3.71 7.07 0.70
CA VAL A 69 -4.71 8.12 0.99
C VAL A 69 -4.29 8.98 2.19
N LYS A 70 -3.77 8.39 3.29
CA LYS A 70 -3.15 9.12 4.41
C LYS A 70 -2.18 10.17 3.90
N HIS A 71 -1.30 9.73 3.01
CA HIS A 71 -0.19 10.54 2.55
C HIS A 71 -0.62 11.62 1.55
N LEU A 72 -1.68 11.37 0.78
CA LEU A 72 -2.23 12.32 -0.19
C LEU A 72 -3.14 13.38 0.45
N GLU A 73 -3.86 13.03 1.52
CA GLU A 73 -4.85 13.90 2.15
C GLU A 73 -4.42 14.47 3.52
N GLY A 74 -3.25 14.05 4.04
CA GLY A 74 -2.74 14.54 5.31
C GLY A 74 -3.56 14.06 6.52
N LEU A 75 -4.16 12.87 6.43
CA LEU A 75 -5.00 12.31 7.48
C LEU A 75 -4.18 11.85 8.69
N SER A 76 -4.75 11.98 9.89
CA SER A 76 -4.16 11.44 11.13
C SER A 76 -4.25 9.90 11.16
N GLU A 77 -3.53 9.25 12.08
CA GLU A 77 -3.59 7.78 12.20
C GLU A 77 -4.97 7.27 12.59
N GLU A 78 -5.68 8.04 13.41
CA GLU A 78 -7.05 7.76 13.84
C GLU A 78 -8.01 7.83 12.66
N ALA A 79 -7.87 8.86 11.81
CA ALA A 79 -8.70 9.06 10.62
C ALA A 79 -8.51 7.93 9.59
N ILE A 80 -7.34 7.29 9.52
CA ILE A 80 -7.10 6.13 8.64
C ILE A 80 -7.85 4.90 9.15
N MET A 81 -7.84 4.66 10.45
CA MET A 81 -8.50 3.50 11.04
C MET A 81 -10.01 3.56 10.84
N GLU A 82 -10.57 4.77 10.76
CA GLU A 82 -11.99 5.00 10.49
C GLU A 82 -12.32 5.09 8.98
N LEU A 83 -11.31 5.17 8.12
CA LEU A 83 -11.47 5.32 6.68
C LEU A 83 -11.93 4.00 6.04
N ASN A 84 -13.23 3.89 5.78
CA ASN A 84 -13.81 2.79 5.00
C ASN A 84 -14.02 3.23 3.55
N LEU A 85 -13.10 2.84 2.67
CA LEU A 85 -13.25 3.07 1.23
C LEU A 85 -14.37 2.18 0.66
N PRO A 86 -15.31 2.73 -0.14
CA PRO A 86 -16.36 1.92 -0.74
C PRO A 86 -15.79 0.94 -1.77
N THR A 87 -16.26 -0.30 -1.73
CA THR A 87 -15.80 -1.36 -2.64
C THR A 87 -16.38 -1.16 -4.04
N GLY A 88 -15.52 -1.20 -5.06
CA GLY A 88 -15.95 -1.15 -6.47
C GLY A 88 -16.37 0.23 -6.99
N ILE A 89 -16.22 1.28 -6.17
CA ILE A 89 -16.49 2.67 -6.57
C ILE A 89 -15.16 3.35 -6.91
N PRO A 90 -15.00 3.91 -8.12
CA PRO A 90 -13.77 4.63 -8.48
C PRO A 90 -13.54 5.87 -7.60
N ILE A 91 -12.31 6.01 -7.07
CA ILE A 91 -11.86 7.18 -6.31
C ILE A 91 -10.89 7.97 -7.20
N THR A 92 -11.14 9.26 -7.38
CA THR A 92 -10.30 10.12 -8.23
C THR A 92 -9.52 11.12 -7.39
N VAL A 93 -8.19 11.11 -7.49
CA VAL A 93 -7.31 12.10 -6.84
C VAL A 93 -6.80 13.09 -7.89
N ARG A 94 -7.30 14.33 -7.85
CA ARG A 94 -6.96 15.36 -8.85
C ARG A 94 -5.58 16.00 -8.61
N LYS A 95 -5.14 16.08 -7.35
CA LYS A 95 -3.92 16.77 -6.92
C LYS A 95 -2.79 15.81 -6.56
N ALA A 96 -2.75 14.63 -7.20
CA ALA A 96 -1.72 13.63 -6.94
C ALA A 96 -0.31 14.19 -7.13
N MET A 97 -0.09 15.06 -8.12
CA MET A 97 1.21 15.69 -8.35
C MET A 97 1.65 16.65 -7.25
N GLU A 98 0.74 17.48 -6.74
CA GLU A 98 1.01 18.41 -5.64
C GLU A 98 1.31 17.65 -4.35
N ALA A 99 0.50 16.61 -4.08
CA ALA A 99 0.66 15.76 -2.92
C ALA A 99 1.99 15.01 -2.96
N VAL A 100 2.40 14.45 -4.11
CA VAL A 100 3.71 13.81 -4.32
C VAL A 100 4.86 14.81 -4.17
N ALA A 101 4.70 16.06 -4.64
CA ALA A 101 5.73 17.09 -4.53
C ALA A 101 5.98 17.55 -3.08
N ALA A 102 4.96 17.55 -2.22
CA ALA A 102 5.08 17.90 -0.80
C ALA A 102 5.95 16.89 -0.01
N GLN A 103 6.01 15.63 -0.45
CA GLN A 103 6.72 14.53 0.23
C GLN A 103 8.24 14.71 0.18
N GLY A 104 8.77 15.35 -0.87
CA GLY A 104 10.19 15.62 -1.01
C GLY A 104 10.73 16.72 -0.07
N LYS A 105 9.84 17.49 0.58
CA LYS A 105 10.23 18.60 1.47
C LYS A 105 10.33 18.22 2.94
N ALA A 106 9.70 17.12 3.37
CA ALA A 106 9.67 16.68 4.77
C ALA A 106 10.90 15.86 5.22
N LYS A 107 11.90 15.69 4.35
CA LYS A 107 13.18 14.99 4.62
C LYS A 107 14.39 15.93 4.75
N LYS A 108 14.19 17.23 4.98
CA LYS A 108 15.25 18.20 5.30
C LYS A 108 15.13 18.69 6.73
#